data_AF-A0A662UKD1-F1
#
_entry.id   AF-A0A662UKD1-F1
#
_cell.length_a   1.000
_cell.length_b   1.000
_cell.length_c   1.000
_cell.angle_alpha   90.00
_cell.angle_beta   90.00
_cell.angle_gamma   90.00
#
_symmetry.space_group_name_H-M   'P 1'
#
loop_
_entity.id
_entity.type
_entity.pdbx_description
1 polymer ?
#
loop_
_entity_poly.entity_id
_entity_poly.type
_entity_poly.pdbx_seq_one_letter_code
_entity_poly.pdbx_strand_id
1 'polypeptide(L)'
;IKSANLTYEDHDPVLYIRIANIGEIPVKIQMVYLYYEVPDLDHYVGASAFVGVTEYQVSNPLIVLYGSNPIPPNQETVFKAKLAVTADYMDEYGGLKPGNYVVRAISEKETDAFYTIKVLGVEVRSTLQSYLYRDSELIVNLEVENVGDTPFIPSSNNLKVYVDGRPWRVFYEKECTIAPGRKELIKVVIPLRLVPYSNIASQPYPYVDLEKQIIVNLVLDPEFAIPMLREHTIIINVSGVEHKIRIPPINVNCRVLNVEKIMVRDARGQPWWHILSIKLEAASQWISELDVGWFNKIEICLDGLCEAFTVYNVEFVQKNSQTYIVTIYPSGALYPADKEGFTLHVYYGELKVASVELS
;
A
#
# COMPACT_ATOMS: atom_id res chain seq x y z
N ILE A 1 9.89 25.49 36.53
CA ILE A 1 9.00 24.39 36.08
C ILE A 1 9.69 23.09 36.45
N LYS A 2 8.98 22.12 37.05
CA LYS A 2 9.58 20.84 37.50
C LYS A 2 9.67 19.82 36.37
N SER A 3 8.61 19.72 35.56
CA SER A 3 8.60 18.90 34.35
C SER A 3 7.56 19.45 33.37
N ALA A 4 7.77 19.22 32.08
CA ALA A 4 6.75 19.42 31.07
C ALA A 4 6.82 18.27 30.04
N ASN A 5 5.66 17.89 29.50
CA ASN A 5 5.54 16.87 28.47
C ASN A 5 4.55 17.32 27.40
N LEU A 6 4.87 17.05 26.15
CA LEU A 6 4.04 17.35 24.99
C LEU A 6 3.55 16.01 24.43
N THR A 7 2.24 15.84 24.36
CA THR A 7 1.58 14.61 23.90
C THR A 7 0.41 14.96 22.99
N TYR A 8 -0.42 13.99 22.65
CA TYR A 8 -1.59 14.17 21.79
C TYR A 8 -2.83 13.55 22.43
N GLU A 9 -3.95 14.26 22.36
CA GLU A 9 -5.29 13.75 22.67
C GLU A 9 -6.22 14.10 21.51
N ASP A 10 -6.94 13.11 20.96
CA ASP A 10 -7.84 13.30 19.82
C ASP A 10 -7.21 14.10 18.66
N HIS A 11 -5.95 13.79 18.34
CA HIS A 11 -5.11 14.42 17.31
C HIS A 11 -4.58 15.82 17.64
N ASP A 12 -5.00 16.43 18.75
CA ASP A 12 -4.56 17.75 19.14
C ASP A 12 -3.36 17.68 20.11
N PRO A 13 -2.31 18.49 19.90
CA PRO A 13 -1.17 18.51 20.80
C PRO A 13 -1.58 19.05 22.18
N VAL A 14 -1.23 18.34 23.25
CA VAL A 14 -1.51 18.69 24.64
C VAL A 14 -0.21 18.78 25.42
N LEU A 15 0.00 19.93 26.04
CA LEU A 15 1.10 20.22 26.94
C LEU A 15 0.68 19.99 28.39
N TYR A 16 1.34 19.06 29.06
CA TYR A 16 1.24 18.84 30.50
C TYR A 16 2.43 19.49 31.19
N ILE A 17 2.18 20.30 32.21
CA ILE A 17 3.23 21.04 32.93
C ILE A 17 3.06 20.84 34.41
N ARG A 18 4.12 20.44 35.09
CA ARG A 18 4.19 20.42 36.55
C ARG A 18 5.01 21.61 37.03
N ILE A 19 4.37 22.50 37.78
CA ILE A 19 5.01 23.68 38.36
C ILE A 19 5.01 23.52 39.87
N ALA A 20 6.18 23.71 40.48
CA ALA A 20 6.38 23.71 41.92
C ALA A 20 6.55 25.14 42.40
N ASN A 21 5.86 25.51 43.48
CA ASN A 21 6.10 26.74 44.19
C ASN A 21 7.12 26.48 45.31
N ILE A 22 8.35 26.94 45.11
CA ILE A 22 9.45 26.83 46.08
C ILE A 22 9.53 28.03 47.04
N GLY A 23 8.61 28.98 46.91
CA GLY A 23 8.55 30.19 47.73
C GLY A 23 7.61 30.06 48.93
N GLU A 24 7.57 31.10 49.74
CA GLU A 24 6.78 31.16 50.98
C GLU A 24 5.36 31.73 50.79
N ILE A 25 5.06 32.25 49.60
CA ILE A 25 3.75 32.86 49.26
C ILE A 25 3.08 32.10 48.11
N PRO A 26 1.73 32.05 48.03
CA PRO A 26 1.04 31.45 46.90
C PRO A 26 1.40 32.14 45.57
N VAL A 27 1.59 31.35 44.51
CA VAL A 27 1.94 31.84 43.17
C VAL A 27 0.81 31.53 42.21
N LYS A 28 0.25 32.58 41.59
CA LYS A 28 -0.77 32.45 40.55
C LYS A 28 -0.11 32.46 39.18
N ILE A 29 -0.31 31.39 38.41
CA ILE A 29 0.12 31.32 37.01
C ILE A 29 -0.90 32.09 36.16
N GLN A 30 -0.43 33.05 35.36
CA GLN A 30 -1.26 33.82 34.44
C GLN A 30 -1.29 33.18 33.05
N MET A 31 -0.11 32.87 32.51
CA MET A 31 0.02 32.46 31.12
C MET A 31 1.20 31.50 30.93
N VAL A 32 1.08 30.63 29.95
CA VAL A 32 2.10 29.69 29.53
C VAL A 32 2.29 29.84 28.03
N TYR A 33 3.54 29.99 27.59
CA TYR A 33 3.93 30.10 26.21
C TYR A 33 4.74 28.86 25.80
N LEU A 34 4.60 28.48 24.53
CA LEU A 34 5.42 27.48 23.88
C LEU A 34 6.16 28.13 22.71
N TYR A 35 7.47 27.91 22.65
CA TYR A 35 8.34 28.36 21.57
C TYR A 35 9.10 27.20 20.95
N TYR A 36 9.46 27.30 19.67
CA TYR A 36 10.30 26.33 18.96
C TYR A 36 11.76 26.79 18.97
N GLU A 37 12.67 25.95 19.44
CA GLU A 37 14.11 26.17 19.60
C GLU A 37 14.52 27.28 20.57
N VAL A 38 13.97 28.49 20.43
CA VAL A 38 14.34 29.70 21.18
C VAL A 38 13.10 30.52 21.57
N PRO A 39 13.13 31.20 22.74
CA PRO A 39 12.00 31.98 23.22
C PRO A 39 11.96 33.40 22.62
N ASP A 40 11.52 33.53 21.38
CA ASP A 40 11.30 34.80 20.69
C ASP A 40 9.94 34.86 19.96
N LEU A 41 9.59 36.02 19.39
CA LEU A 41 8.31 36.21 18.70
C LEU A 41 8.21 35.40 17.39
N ASP A 42 9.34 35.19 16.71
CA ASP A 42 9.40 34.52 15.42
C ASP A 42 9.20 33.01 15.56
N HIS A 43 9.54 32.45 16.72
CA HIS A 43 9.41 31.04 17.07
C HIS A 43 8.22 30.75 18.00
N TYR A 44 7.30 31.71 18.14
CA TYR A 44 6.11 31.56 18.95
C TYR A 44 5.15 30.51 18.36
N VAL A 45 4.98 29.40 19.08
CA VAL A 45 4.14 28.26 18.66
C VAL A 45 2.71 28.42 19.16
N GLY A 46 2.54 28.92 20.38
CA GLY A 46 1.22 29.12 20.98
C GLY A 46 1.28 29.45 22.46
N ALA A 47 0.13 29.81 23.05
CA ALA A 47 0.01 30.13 24.47
C ALA A 47 -1.31 29.64 25.07
N SER A 48 -1.32 29.52 26.40
CA SER A 48 -2.46 29.15 27.24
C SER A 48 -2.57 30.12 28.40
N ALA A 49 -3.78 30.63 28.66
CA ALA A 49 -4.06 31.49 29.80
C ALA A 49 -4.85 30.73 30.87
N PHE A 50 -4.66 31.09 32.14
CA PHE A 50 -5.50 30.56 33.21
C PHE A 50 -6.91 31.18 33.17
N VAL A 51 -7.97 30.37 33.19
CA VAL A 51 -9.35 30.87 33.21
C VAL A 51 -9.76 31.25 34.63
N GLY A 52 -9.56 32.53 34.95
CA GLY A 52 -10.00 33.16 36.20
C GLY A 52 -10.65 34.53 36.00
N VAL A 53 -11.17 34.81 34.80
CA VAL A 53 -11.44 36.14 34.20
C VAL A 53 -10.16 36.73 33.60
N THR A 54 -10.06 36.70 32.27
CA THR A 54 -8.96 37.33 31.51
C THR A 54 -9.50 38.58 30.83
N GLU A 55 -8.92 39.75 31.16
CA GLU A 55 -9.18 41.02 30.45
C GLU A 55 -8.51 41.08 29.06
N TYR A 56 -7.66 40.11 28.72
CA TYR A 56 -6.88 40.08 27.50
C TYR A 56 -7.54 39.21 26.42
N GLN A 57 -7.77 39.80 25.23
CA GLN A 57 -8.08 39.04 24.02
C GLN A 57 -6.84 38.28 23.56
N VAL A 58 -6.85 36.96 23.71
CA VAL A 58 -5.83 36.08 23.11
C VAL A 58 -6.25 35.79 21.68
N SER A 59 -5.43 36.18 20.71
CA SER A 59 -5.68 35.98 19.28
C SER A 59 -5.51 34.50 18.88
N ASN A 60 -6.55 33.69 19.14
CA ASN A 60 -6.78 32.31 18.68
C ASN A 60 -5.84 31.18 19.17
N PRO A 61 -6.39 29.98 19.46
CA PRO A 61 -7.42 29.71 20.46
C PRO A 61 -6.87 29.14 21.78
N LEU A 62 -7.73 29.26 22.80
CA LEU A 62 -7.50 29.10 24.23
C LEU A 62 -7.24 27.66 24.68
N ILE A 63 -6.44 27.54 25.75
CA ILE A 63 -6.60 26.45 26.71
C ILE A 63 -6.75 26.94 28.13
N VAL A 64 -7.75 26.37 28.80
CA VAL A 64 -7.94 26.31 30.24
C VAL A 64 -6.85 25.47 30.88
N LEU A 65 -5.93 26.10 31.60
CA LEU A 65 -5.04 25.38 32.50
C LEU A 65 -5.88 24.70 33.60
N TYR A 66 -6.10 23.38 33.48
CA TYR A 66 -6.77 22.60 34.52
C TYR A 66 -5.81 22.32 35.68
N GLY A 67 -6.04 22.94 36.85
CA GLY A 67 -5.23 22.75 38.05
C GLY A 67 -5.59 23.73 39.18
N SER A 68 -5.12 23.45 40.40
CA SER A 68 -5.25 24.35 41.55
C SER A 68 -4.37 25.59 41.37
N ASN A 69 -4.98 26.75 41.15
CA ASN A 69 -4.30 28.04 41.00
C ASN A 69 -5.00 29.05 41.91
N PRO A 70 -4.28 29.80 42.79
CA PRO A 70 -2.83 29.84 42.95
C PRO A 70 -2.23 28.56 43.54
N ILE A 71 -0.96 28.29 43.21
CA ILE A 71 -0.16 27.19 43.75
C ILE A 71 0.31 27.56 45.16
N PRO A 72 -0.09 26.83 46.22
CA PRO A 72 0.34 27.13 47.59
C PRO A 72 1.86 26.99 47.79
N PRO A 73 2.44 27.61 48.84
CA PRO A 73 3.84 27.46 49.21
C PRO A 73 4.25 25.99 49.35
N ASN A 74 5.43 25.62 48.83
CA ASN A 74 5.99 24.27 48.89
C ASN A 74 5.09 23.18 48.29
N GLN A 75 4.15 23.54 47.41
CA GLN A 75 3.29 22.60 46.71
C GLN A 75 3.57 22.58 45.20
N GLU A 76 3.09 21.51 44.57
CA GLU A 76 3.18 21.30 43.13
C GLU A 76 1.79 21.22 42.55
N THR A 77 1.61 21.77 41.36
CA THR A 77 0.38 21.65 40.60
C THR A 77 0.70 21.19 39.19
N VAL A 78 -0.15 20.30 38.68
CA VAL A 78 -0.13 19.87 37.28
C VAL A 78 -1.16 20.69 36.53
N PHE A 79 -0.74 21.21 35.39
CA PHE A 79 -1.57 21.93 34.43
C PHE A 79 -1.60 21.17 33.11
N LYS A 80 -2.72 21.30 32.39
CA LYS A 80 -2.95 20.72 31.07
C LYS A 80 -3.34 21.82 30.08
N ALA A 81 -2.75 21.78 28.88
CA ALA A 81 -2.88 22.80 27.84
C ALA A 81 -2.96 22.17 26.42
N LYS A 82 -4.16 22.00 25.83
CA LYS A 82 -4.47 21.66 24.42
C LYS A 82 -4.08 22.72 23.36
N LEU A 83 -2.86 22.71 22.90
CA LEU A 83 -2.29 23.69 22.00
C LEU A 83 -2.99 23.70 20.63
N ALA A 84 -3.28 24.90 20.13
CA ALA A 84 -3.63 25.10 18.74
C ALA A 84 -2.41 25.63 18.01
N VAL A 85 -1.72 24.72 17.33
CA VAL A 85 -0.44 24.97 16.68
C VAL A 85 -0.69 25.42 15.25
N THR A 86 0.02 26.45 14.78
CA THR A 86 -0.05 26.89 13.38
C THR A 86 0.67 25.90 12.46
N ALA A 87 0.31 25.91 11.17
CA ALA A 87 0.91 25.01 10.18
C ALA A 87 2.44 25.15 10.08
N ASP A 88 3.00 26.31 10.39
CA ASP A 88 4.45 26.57 10.34
C ASP A 88 5.26 25.74 11.36
N TYR A 89 4.61 25.21 12.41
CA TYR A 89 5.25 24.37 13.42
C TYR A 89 4.77 22.92 13.37
N MET A 90 3.97 22.58 12.37
CA MET A 90 3.68 21.21 12.01
C MET A 90 4.68 20.73 10.95
N ASP A 91 4.99 19.44 10.97
CA ASP A 91 5.72 18.78 9.90
C ASP A 91 4.78 18.48 8.71
N GLU A 92 5.34 17.90 7.65
CA GLU A 92 4.57 17.49 6.47
C GLU A 92 3.50 16.42 6.75
N TYR A 93 3.46 15.89 7.99
CA TYR A 93 2.57 14.84 8.45
C TYR A 93 1.51 15.35 9.44
N GLY A 94 1.47 16.65 9.73
CA GLY A 94 0.55 17.24 10.71
C GLY A 94 0.96 17.02 12.18
N GLY A 95 2.13 16.41 12.42
CA GLY A 95 2.76 16.31 13.74
C GLY A 95 3.61 17.54 14.06
N LEU A 96 4.07 17.69 15.31
CA LEU A 96 5.00 18.76 15.68
C LEU A 96 6.37 18.53 15.03
N LYS A 97 7.00 19.60 14.54
CA LYS A 97 8.36 19.51 14.00
C LYS A 97 9.34 18.93 15.03
N PRO A 98 10.27 18.04 14.62
CA PRO A 98 11.36 17.62 15.49
C PRO A 98 12.19 18.81 15.96
N GLY A 99 12.60 18.81 17.22
CA GLY A 99 13.42 19.88 17.77
C GLY A 99 13.23 20.09 19.28
N ASN A 100 13.80 21.18 19.77
CA ASN A 100 13.61 21.60 21.15
C ASN A 100 12.41 22.56 21.21
N TYR A 101 11.56 22.41 22.21
CA TYR A 101 10.46 23.33 22.50
C TYR A 101 10.67 23.93 23.87
N VAL A 102 10.58 25.26 23.97
CA VAL A 102 10.76 25.99 25.22
C VAL A 102 9.41 26.39 25.77
N VAL A 103 9.09 25.89 26.97
CA VAL A 103 7.93 26.28 27.74
C VAL A 103 8.31 27.44 28.65
N ARG A 104 7.57 28.55 28.60
CA ARG A 104 7.70 29.70 29.50
C ARG A 104 6.41 29.88 30.28
N ALA A 105 6.45 29.76 31.60
CA ALA A 105 5.32 30.07 32.47
C ALA A 105 5.52 31.44 33.13
N ILE A 106 4.51 32.30 33.04
CA ILE A 106 4.48 33.65 33.61
C ILE A 106 3.47 33.68 34.77
N SER A 107 3.90 34.19 35.91
CA SER A 107 3.06 34.40 37.09
C SER A 107 2.52 35.84 37.19
N GLU A 108 1.54 36.06 38.07
CA GLU A 108 0.93 37.39 38.29
C GLU A 108 1.91 38.46 38.80
N LYS A 109 3.03 38.05 39.39
CA LYS A 109 4.10 38.95 39.81
C LYS A 109 5.25 39.01 38.80
N GLU A 110 4.98 38.68 37.53
CA GLU A 110 5.94 38.69 36.42
C GLU A 110 7.19 37.82 36.68
N THR A 111 7.08 36.79 37.53
CA THR A 111 8.14 35.81 37.67
C THR A 111 8.00 34.76 36.59
N ASP A 112 9.07 34.57 35.83
CA ASP A 112 9.17 33.62 34.73
C ASP A 112 9.82 32.31 35.16
N ALA A 113 9.35 31.21 34.58
CA ALA A 113 10.00 29.92 34.69
C ALA A 113 10.04 29.22 33.32
N PHE A 114 11.18 28.60 33.01
CA PHE A 114 11.42 27.94 31.74
C PHE A 114 11.58 26.42 31.89
N TYR A 115 11.28 25.69 30.82
CA TYR A 115 11.56 24.26 30.68
C TYR A 115 11.74 23.93 29.20
N THR A 116 12.63 23.00 28.89
CA THR A 116 12.84 22.55 27.50
C THR A 116 12.33 21.12 27.34
N ILE A 117 11.49 20.91 26.33
CA ILE A 117 11.01 19.62 25.88
C ILE A 117 11.75 19.29 24.59
N LYS A 118 12.19 18.05 24.41
CA LYS A 118 12.74 17.58 23.14
C LYS A 118 11.71 16.72 22.45
N VAL A 119 11.37 17.04 21.21
CA VAL A 119 10.47 16.26 20.34
C VAL A 119 11.34 15.60 19.27
N LEU A 120 11.35 14.27 19.24
CA LEU A 120 12.12 13.50 18.25
C LEU A 120 11.40 13.36 16.92
N GLY A 121 10.08 13.49 16.92
CA GLY A 121 9.21 13.33 15.75
C GLY A 121 8.62 11.93 15.64
N VAL A 122 8.28 11.56 14.41
CA VAL A 122 7.66 10.29 14.07
C VAL A 122 8.74 9.20 14.00
N GLU A 123 8.57 8.14 14.80
CA GLU A 123 9.38 6.93 14.72
C GLU A 123 8.46 5.72 14.87
N VAL A 124 8.55 4.76 13.96
CA VAL A 124 7.66 3.59 13.96
C VAL A 124 8.44 2.30 13.82
N ARG A 125 7.93 1.26 14.47
CA ARG A 125 8.28 -0.13 14.21
C ARG A 125 7.14 -0.75 13.44
N SER A 126 7.44 -1.41 12.33
CA SER A 126 6.44 -2.08 11.52
C SER A 126 6.81 -3.54 11.29
N THR A 127 5.80 -4.41 11.26
CA THR A 127 5.95 -5.84 10.97
C THR A 127 4.88 -6.27 9.98
N LEU A 128 5.28 -6.98 8.93
CA LEU A 128 4.36 -7.62 8.00
C LEU A 128 3.68 -8.82 8.67
N GLN A 129 2.35 -8.76 8.85
CA GLN A 129 1.58 -9.84 9.49
C GLN A 129 1.09 -10.85 8.46
N SER A 130 0.47 -10.38 7.38
CA SER A 130 -0.04 -11.22 6.31
C SER A 130 -0.26 -10.41 5.04
N TYR A 131 -0.38 -11.11 3.92
CA TYR A 131 -0.81 -10.54 2.67
C TYR A 131 -1.70 -11.54 1.92
N LEU A 132 -2.63 -11.03 1.12
CA LEU A 132 -3.54 -11.80 0.29
C LEU A 132 -3.70 -11.11 -1.05
N TYR A 133 -3.47 -11.85 -2.13
CA TYR A 133 -3.83 -11.40 -3.47
C TYR A 133 -5.26 -11.84 -3.80
N ARG A 134 -6.12 -10.90 -4.20
CA ARG A 134 -7.52 -11.16 -4.55
C ARG A 134 -8.01 -10.14 -5.57
N ASP A 135 -8.71 -10.60 -6.61
CA ASP A 135 -9.50 -9.75 -7.51
C ASP A 135 -8.77 -8.50 -8.08
N SER A 136 -7.49 -8.64 -8.43
CA SER A 136 -6.59 -7.57 -8.91
C SER A 136 -6.06 -6.61 -7.83
N GLU A 137 -6.07 -7.02 -6.57
CA GLU A 137 -5.53 -6.27 -5.45
C GLU A 137 -4.63 -7.16 -4.60
N LEU A 138 -3.53 -6.58 -4.11
CA LEU A 138 -2.76 -7.14 -3.02
C LEU A 138 -3.14 -6.42 -1.73
N ILE A 139 -3.83 -7.14 -0.85
CA ILE A 139 -4.18 -6.66 0.50
C ILE A 139 -3.04 -7.04 1.43
N VAL A 140 -2.47 -6.07 2.12
CA VAL A 140 -1.36 -6.24 3.06
C VAL A 140 -1.76 -5.76 4.44
N ASN A 141 -1.56 -6.62 5.44
CA ASN A 141 -1.77 -6.28 6.84
C ASN A 141 -0.41 -6.00 7.49
N LEU A 142 -0.21 -4.76 7.92
CA LEU A 142 0.99 -4.32 8.63
C LEU A 142 0.60 -4.00 10.06
N GLU A 143 1.35 -4.53 11.00
CA GLU A 143 1.27 -4.11 12.39
C GLU A 143 2.28 -2.98 12.61
N VAL A 144 1.81 -1.82 13.05
CA VAL A 144 2.62 -0.61 13.22
C VAL A 144 2.52 -0.13 14.66
N GLU A 145 3.66 -0.02 15.31
CA GLU A 145 3.83 0.56 16.64
C GLU A 145 4.50 1.93 16.49
N ASN A 146 3.88 2.98 17.01
CA ASN A 146 4.49 4.29 17.09
C ASN A 146 5.33 4.40 18.36
N VAL A 147 6.65 4.39 18.18
CA VAL A 147 7.65 4.51 19.25
C VAL A 147 8.21 5.92 19.35
N GLY A 148 7.78 6.84 18.48
CA GLY A 148 8.13 8.25 18.50
C GLY A 148 7.24 9.09 19.41
N ASP A 149 7.45 10.40 19.35
CA ASP A 149 6.81 11.39 20.23
C ASP A 149 5.60 12.09 19.58
N THR A 150 5.44 11.96 18.26
CA THR A 150 4.34 12.55 17.49
C THR A 150 3.49 11.47 16.82
N PRO A 151 2.21 11.74 16.50
CA PRO A 151 1.32 10.75 15.88
C PRO A 151 1.84 10.34 14.51
N PHE A 152 1.75 9.05 14.23
CA PHE A 152 2.05 8.52 12.91
C PHE A 152 0.77 8.49 12.07
N ILE A 153 0.83 9.09 10.89
CA ILE A 153 -0.22 9.02 9.88
C ILE A 153 0.33 8.25 8.67
N PRO A 154 -0.27 7.11 8.26
CA PRO A 154 0.11 6.37 7.08
C PRO A 154 -0.34 7.13 5.83
N SER A 155 0.40 8.17 5.47
CA SER A 155 0.25 8.95 4.24
C SER A 155 1.22 8.45 3.16
N SER A 156 1.10 8.94 1.93
CA SER A 156 2.04 8.62 0.83
C SER A 156 3.50 8.98 1.12
N ASN A 157 3.74 9.88 2.07
CA ASN A 157 5.09 10.30 2.46
C ASN A 157 5.69 9.35 3.50
N ASN A 158 4.86 8.80 4.39
CA ASN A 158 5.26 7.88 5.47
C ASN A 158 5.20 6.40 5.07
N LEU A 159 4.34 6.04 4.11
CA LEU A 159 4.24 4.69 3.59
C LEU A 159 4.33 4.73 2.07
N LYS A 160 5.45 4.23 1.56
CA LYS A 160 5.76 4.18 0.12
C LYS A 160 5.78 2.74 -0.34
N VAL A 161 5.09 2.46 -1.43
CA VAL A 161 5.12 1.15 -2.06
C VAL A 161 5.82 1.24 -3.39
N TYR A 162 6.65 0.24 -3.67
CA TYR A 162 7.34 0.08 -4.93
C TYR A 162 7.04 -1.31 -5.49
N VAL A 163 6.65 -1.37 -6.76
CA VAL A 163 6.48 -2.63 -7.51
C VAL A 163 7.55 -2.68 -8.58
N ASP A 164 8.41 -3.69 -8.52
CA ASP A 164 9.60 -3.85 -9.39
C ASP A 164 10.47 -2.57 -9.45
N GLY A 165 10.60 -1.88 -8.32
CA GLY A 165 11.40 -0.66 -8.18
C GLY A 165 10.69 0.63 -8.64
N ARG A 166 9.45 0.57 -9.11
CA ARG A 166 8.67 1.75 -9.51
C ARG A 166 7.73 2.19 -8.39
N PRO A 167 7.63 3.49 -8.06
CA PRO A 167 6.65 3.98 -7.10
C PRO A 167 5.24 3.53 -7.50
N TRP A 168 4.46 3.13 -6.51
CA TRP A 168 3.14 2.57 -6.72
C TRP A 168 2.13 3.23 -5.79
N ARG A 169 0.94 3.50 -6.31
CA ARG A 169 -0.14 4.08 -5.53
C ARG A 169 -0.74 3.01 -4.60
N VAL A 170 -1.18 3.45 -3.42
CA VAL A 170 -1.86 2.59 -2.45
C VAL A 170 -3.11 3.26 -1.89
N PHE A 171 -4.00 2.44 -1.37
CA PHE A 171 -5.21 2.85 -0.68
C PHE A 171 -5.23 2.25 0.72
N TYR A 172 -5.97 2.90 1.62
CA TYR A 172 -6.16 2.45 2.99
C TYR A 172 -7.64 2.16 3.18
N GLU A 173 -7.96 1.06 3.87
CA GLU A 173 -9.37 0.74 4.18
C GLU A 173 -9.98 1.80 5.11
N LYS A 174 -9.15 2.42 5.96
CA LYS A 174 -9.55 3.49 6.86
C LYS A 174 -8.39 4.45 7.08
N GLU A 175 -8.70 5.75 7.17
CA GLU A 175 -7.77 6.71 7.74
C GLU A 175 -7.48 6.35 9.19
N CYS A 176 -6.20 6.22 9.51
CA CYS A 176 -5.73 5.81 10.83
C CYS A 176 -4.68 6.82 11.29
N THR A 177 -4.71 7.18 12.57
CA THR A 177 -3.63 7.91 13.21
C THR A 177 -3.21 7.11 14.43
N ILE A 178 -1.93 6.78 14.50
CA ILE A 178 -1.37 5.97 15.58
C ILE A 178 -0.68 6.92 16.56
N ALA A 179 -1.30 7.12 17.72
CA ALA A 179 -0.73 7.98 18.76
C ALA A 179 0.59 7.40 19.31
N PRO A 180 1.47 8.25 19.90
CA PRO A 180 2.68 7.79 20.58
C PRO A 180 2.41 6.64 21.56
N GLY A 181 3.26 5.61 21.52
CA GLY A 181 3.15 4.41 22.37
C GLY A 181 1.98 3.49 22.03
N ARG A 182 1.25 3.74 20.95
CA ARG A 182 0.17 2.87 20.47
C ARG A 182 0.63 1.96 19.34
N LYS A 183 -0.08 0.85 19.22
CA LYS A 183 0.13 -0.20 18.24
C LYS A 183 -1.19 -0.49 17.54
N GLU A 184 -1.19 -0.45 16.22
CA GLU A 184 -2.39 -0.63 15.39
C GLU A 184 -2.11 -1.56 14.21
N LEU A 185 -3.15 -2.24 13.75
CA LEU A 185 -3.10 -3.01 12.51
C LEU A 185 -3.63 -2.14 11.36
N ILE A 186 -2.77 -1.83 10.40
CA ILE A 186 -3.15 -1.10 9.19
C ILE A 186 -3.30 -2.07 8.02
N LYS A 187 -4.38 -1.88 7.25
CA LYS A 187 -4.65 -2.63 6.02
C LYS A 187 -4.37 -1.75 4.81
N VAL A 188 -3.33 -2.11 4.08
CA VAL A 188 -2.89 -1.43 2.86
C VAL A 188 -3.43 -2.21 1.66
N VAL A 189 -4.14 -1.52 0.78
CA VAL A 189 -4.67 -2.09 -0.47
C VAL A 189 -3.79 -1.57 -1.61
N ILE A 190 -3.07 -2.49 -2.25
CA ILE A 190 -2.20 -2.21 -3.38
C ILE A 190 -2.94 -2.67 -4.64
N PRO A 191 -3.44 -1.77 -5.51
CA PRO A 191 -4.06 -2.16 -6.77
C PRO A 191 -2.99 -2.84 -7.62
N LEU A 192 -3.21 -4.10 -7.97
CA LEU A 192 -2.22 -4.92 -8.64
C LEU A 192 -2.93 -5.87 -9.60
N ARG A 193 -3.10 -5.43 -10.85
CA ARG A 193 -3.64 -6.33 -11.86
C ARG A 193 -2.52 -7.13 -12.47
N LEU A 194 -2.49 -8.41 -12.11
CA LEU A 194 -1.68 -9.37 -12.84
C LEU A 194 -2.30 -9.52 -14.24
N VAL A 195 -1.65 -8.92 -15.24
CA VAL A 195 -2.04 -9.09 -16.65
C VAL A 195 -1.05 -10.03 -17.30
N PRO A 196 -1.50 -10.86 -18.21
CA PRO A 196 -0.57 -11.66 -18.96
C PRO A 196 -0.06 -10.76 -20.14
N TYR A 197 1.24 -10.81 -20.44
CA TYR A 197 2.02 -9.81 -21.22
C TYR A 197 1.49 -9.39 -22.61
N SER A 198 0.70 -10.20 -23.34
CA SER A 198 0.29 -9.92 -24.72
C SER A 198 -0.80 -8.85 -24.89
N ASN A 199 -1.39 -8.37 -23.78
CA ASN A 199 -2.42 -7.32 -23.76
C ASN A 199 -1.89 -5.91 -23.46
N ILE A 200 -0.61 -5.73 -23.10
CA ILE A 200 -0.05 -4.39 -22.77
C ILE A 200 0.25 -3.57 -24.04
N ALA A 201 0.42 -4.22 -25.20
CA ALA A 201 0.79 -3.53 -26.43
C ALA A 201 -0.38 -3.30 -27.41
N SER A 202 -1.54 -3.90 -27.16
CA SER A 202 -2.58 -4.11 -28.19
C SER A 202 -3.98 -3.64 -27.82
N GLN A 203 -4.22 -3.16 -26.59
CA GLN A 203 -5.54 -2.63 -26.19
C GLN A 203 -5.56 -1.09 -26.18
N PRO A 204 -6.61 -0.45 -26.71
CA PRO A 204 -6.80 0.99 -26.57
C PRO A 204 -7.09 1.36 -25.11
N TYR A 205 -6.41 2.39 -24.61
CA TYR A 205 -6.50 2.87 -23.23
C TYR A 205 -7.40 4.13 -23.11
N PRO A 206 -8.25 4.25 -22.08
CA PRO A 206 -9.17 5.35 -21.86
C PRO A 206 -8.50 6.47 -21.09
N TYR A 207 -9.03 7.66 -21.33
CA TYR A 207 -8.59 8.94 -20.82
C TYR A 207 -9.57 9.43 -19.75
N VAL A 208 -9.06 9.92 -18.62
CA VAL A 208 -9.85 10.57 -17.59
C VAL A 208 -9.94 12.06 -17.91
N ASP A 209 -11.15 12.54 -18.26
CA ASP A 209 -11.42 13.96 -18.38
C ASP A 209 -11.55 14.56 -16.97
N LEU A 210 -10.44 15.12 -16.47
CA LEU A 210 -10.31 15.70 -15.13
C LEU A 210 -11.27 16.88 -14.87
N GLU A 211 -11.80 17.53 -15.92
CA GLU A 211 -12.71 18.67 -15.76
C GLU A 211 -14.16 18.24 -15.53
N LYS A 212 -14.54 17.06 -16.03
CA LYS A 212 -15.97 16.66 -16.07
C LYS A 212 -16.36 15.66 -14.98
N GLN A 213 -15.42 15.07 -14.25
CA GLN A 213 -15.67 14.05 -13.22
C GLN A 213 -16.60 12.90 -13.70
N ILE A 214 -16.52 12.52 -14.98
CA ILE A 214 -17.29 11.39 -15.54
C ILE A 214 -16.31 10.35 -16.09
N ILE A 215 -16.55 9.09 -15.76
CA ILE A 215 -15.82 7.95 -16.34
C ILE A 215 -16.52 7.55 -17.62
N VAL A 216 -15.83 7.69 -18.76
CA VAL A 216 -16.33 7.23 -20.06
C VAL A 216 -15.58 5.95 -20.42
N ASN A 217 -16.28 4.82 -20.31
CA ASN A 217 -15.83 3.44 -20.57
C ASN A 217 -14.74 2.83 -19.65
N LEU A 218 -15.04 1.61 -19.18
CA LEU A 218 -14.20 0.72 -18.38
C LEU A 218 -12.97 0.25 -19.17
N VAL A 219 -11.78 0.80 -18.87
CA VAL A 219 -10.53 0.08 -19.10
C VAL A 219 -9.55 0.46 -17.99
N LEU A 220 -8.65 -0.47 -17.70
CA LEU A 220 -7.73 -0.44 -16.57
C LEU A 220 -6.59 0.53 -16.83
N ASP A 221 -6.19 1.22 -15.77
CA ASP A 221 -5.01 2.04 -15.76
C ASP A 221 -3.75 1.16 -16.00
N PRO A 222 -2.99 1.37 -17.09
CA PRO A 222 -1.76 0.62 -17.34
C PRO A 222 -0.71 0.82 -16.23
N GLU A 223 -0.85 1.85 -15.38
CA GLU A 223 -0.01 2.02 -14.19
C GLU A 223 -0.14 0.89 -13.18
N PHE A 224 -1.26 0.15 -13.14
CA PHE A 224 -1.49 -0.91 -12.16
C PHE A 224 -1.34 -2.33 -12.72
N ALA A 225 -0.91 -2.47 -13.97
CA ALA A 225 -0.83 -3.75 -14.67
C ALA A 225 0.61 -4.30 -14.71
N ILE A 226 0.81 -5.55 -14.29
CA ILE A 226 2.12 -6.20 -14.31
C ILE A 226 2.08 -7.64 -14.87
N PRO A 227 3.15 -8.10 -15.56
CA PRO A 227 3.18 -9.40 -16.23
C PRO A 227 3.16 -10.64 -15.34
N MET A 228 2.08 -11.42 -15.43
CA MET A 228 1.90 -12.72 -14.75
C MET A 228 3.03 -13.75 -14.90
N LEU A 229 3.84 -13.65 -15.95
CA LEU A 229 4.87 -14.63 -16.31
C LEU A 229 6.24 -14.37 -15.66
N ARG A 230 6.38 -13.34 -14.82
CA ARG A 230 7.63 -13.08 -14.10
C ARG A 230 7.40 -12.97 -12.60
N GLU A 231 8.46 -13.21 -11.84
CA GLU A 231 8.47 -12.87 -10.41
C GLU A 231 8.39 -11.35 -10.26
N HIS A 232 7.55 -10.91 -9.34
CA HIS A 232 7.42 -9.50 -8.96
C HIS A 232 7.87 -9.28 -7.54
N THR A 233 8.63 -8.20 -7.35
CA THR A 233 9.06 -7.76 -6.02
C THR A 233 8.28 -6.52 -5.62
N ILE A 234 7.62 -6.59 -4.48
CA ILE A 234 6.88 -5.49 -3.88
C ILE A 234 7.61 -5.09 -2.60
N ILE A 235 8.01 -3.83 -2.51
CA ILE A 235 8.67 -3.24 -1.34
C ILE A 235 7.69 -2.27 -0.71
N ILE A 236 7.41 -2.44 0.57
CA ILE A 236 6.60 -1.52 1.37
C ILE A 236 7.51 -0.88 2.39
N ASN A 237 7.80 0.39 2.21
CA ASN A 237 8.63 1.18 3.10
C ASN A 237 7.73 1.99 4.04
N VAL A 238 7.84 1.73 5.33
CA VAL A 238 7.10 2.45 6.38
C VAL A 238 8.11 3.25 7.20
N SER A 239 8.20 4.56 6.92
CA SER A 239 9.14 5.51 7.56
C SER A 239 10.57 4.96 7.66
N GLY A 240 11.08 4.35 6.59
CA GLY A 240 12.43 3.80 6.51
C GLY A 240 12.54 2.29 6.78
N VAL A 241 11.50 1.64 7.30
CA VAL A 241 11.47 0.18 7.51
C VAL A 241 10.90 -0.52 6.27
N GLU A 242 11.69 -1.40 5.65
CA GLU A 242 11.29 -2.10 4.42
C GLU A 242 10.72 -3.50 4.68
N HIS A 243 9.55 -3.77 4.10
CA HIS A 243 8.94 -5.09 4.00
C HIS A 243 8.95 -5.55 2.55
N LYS A 244 9.47 -6.75 2.29
CA LYS A 244 9.54 -7.31 0.94
C LYS A 244 8.55 -8.45 0.77
N ILE A 245 7.66 -8.31 -0.20
CA ILE A 245 6.75 -9.37 -0.67
C ILE A 245 7.22 -9.80 -2.06
N ARG A 246 7.25 -11.11 -2.29
CA ARG A 246 7.51 -11.67 -3.61
C ARG A 246 6.25 -12.33 -4.11
N ILE A 247 5.80 -11.94 -5.29
CA ILE A 247 4.76 -12.65 -6.02
C ILE A 247 5.47 -13.52 -7.06
N PRO A 248 5.45 -14.85 -6.89
CA PRO A 248 6.08 -15.73 -7.87
C PRO A 248 5.34 -15.64 -9.21
N PRO A 249 6.00 -16.01 -10.32
CA PRO A 249 5.31 -16.13 -11.60
C PRO A 249 4.17 -17.13 -11.47
N ILE A 250 3.09 -16.90 -12.21
CA ILE A 250 1.98 -17.84 -12.24
C ILE A 250 2.44 -19.07 -13.00
N ASN A 251 2.38 -20.22 -12.32
CA ASN A 251 2.55 -21.51 -12.94
C ASN A 251 1.17 -22.02 -13.36
N VAL A 252 0.97 -22.20 -14.66
CA VAL A 252 -0.21 -22.88 -15.20
C VAL A 252 0.22 -24.31 -15.50
N ASN A 253 -0.29 -25.25 -14.71
CA ASN A 253 -0.04 -26.66 -14.99
C ASN A 253 -1.13 -27.17 -15.94
N CYS A 254 -0.72 -27.58 -17.14
CA CYS A 254 -1.63 -28.15 -18.13
C CYS A 254 -1.30 -29.62 -18.37
N ARG A 255 -2.32 -30.48 -18.21
CA ARG A 255 -2.26 -31.88 -18.59
C ARG A 255 -3.10 -32.08 -19.86
N VAL A 256 -2.49 -32.53 -20.94
CA VAL A 256 -3.25 -32.93 -22.14
C VAL A 256 -4.08 -34.17 -21.80
N LEU A 257 -5.39 -34.08 -22.05
CA LEU A 257 -6.35 -35.16 -21.83
C LEU A 257 -6.62 -35.94 -23.12
N ASN A 258 -6.77 -35.22 -24.23
CA ASN A 258 -7.07 -35.82 -25.53
C ASN A 258 -6.60 -34.91 -26.67
N VAL A 259 -6.23 -35.51 -27.80
CA VAL A 259 -5.95 -34.81 -29.05
C VAL A 259 -6.81 -35.45 -30.13
N GLU A 260 -7.82 -34.71 -30.58
CA GLU A 260 -8.70 -35.15 -31.66
C GLU A 260 -8.03 -34.90 -33.00
N LYS A 261 -7.86 -35.96 -33.78
CA LYS A 261 -7.22 -35.91 -35.09
C LYS A 261 -7.98 -36.73 -36.12
N ILE A 262 -7.95 -36.28 -37.37
CA ILE A 262 -8.47 -37.01 -38.52
C ILE A 262 -7.40 -37.15 -39.59
N MET A 263 -7.48 -38.22 -40.38
CA MET A 263 -6.60 -38.39 -41.54
C MET A 263 -7.21 -37.69 -42.75
N VAL A 264 -6.45 -36.80 -43.36
CA VAL A 264 -6.79 -36.12 -44.63
C VAL A 264 -5.75 -36.50 -45.69
N ARG A 265 -6.11 -36.36 -46.97
CA ARG A 265 -5.18 -36.55 -48.08
C ARG A 265 -4.95 -35.23 -48.80
N ASP A 266 -3.70 -34.96 -49.14
CA ASP A 266 -3.38 -33.81 -49.99
C ASP A 266 -3.77 -34.06 -51.46
N ALA A 267 -3.55 -33.05 -52.31
CA ALA A 267 -3.86 -33.12 -53.75
C ALA A 267 -3.09 -34.23 -54.50
N ARG A 268 -2.02 -34.79 -53.91
CA ARG A 268 -1.22 -35.89 -54.45
C ARG A 268 -1.60 -37.24 -53.83
N GLY A 269 -2.57 -37.27 -52.92
CA GLY A 269 -3.04 -38.47 -52.24
C GLY A 269 -2.20 -38.87 -51.02
N GLN A 270 -1.21 -38.07 -50.61
CA GLN A 270 -0.37 -38.35 -49.45
C GLN A 270 -1.19 -38.13 -48.16
N PRO A 271 -1.12 -39.05 -47.17
CA PRO A 271 -1.89 -38.92 -45.93
C PRO A 271 -1.24 -37.96 -44.93
N TRP A 272 -2.07 -37.12 -44.31
CA TRP A 272 -1.70 -36.17 -43.27
C TRP A 272 -2.67 -36.30 -42.08
N TRP A 273 -2.17 -36.18 -40.87
CA TRP A 273 -3.00 -36.00 -39.69
C TRP A 273 -3.33 -34.53 -39.50
N HIS A 274 -4.62 -34.23 -39.39
CA HIS A 274 -5.14 -32.90 -39.05
C HIS A 274 -5.61 -32.90 -37.60
N ILE A 275 -5.02 -32.07 -36.74
CA ILE A 275 -5.48 -31.88 -35.36
C ILE A 275 -6.70 -30.97 -35.39
N LEU A 276 -7.86 -31.51 -35.01
CA LEU A 276 -9.12 -30.76 -34.92
C LEU A 276 -9.23 -30.01 -33.60
N SER A 277 -8.89 -30.68 -32.49
CA SER A 277 -9.01 -30.10 -31.16
C SER A 277 -8.02 -30.73 -30.18
N ILE A 278 -7.61 -29.95 -29.18
CA ILE A 278 -6.76 -30.39 -28.08
C ILE A 278 -7.49 -30.10 -26.78
N LYS A 279 -7.79 -31.15 -26.02
CA LYS A 279 -8.45 -31.05 -24.72
C LYS A 279 -7.42 -31.17 -23.62
N LEU A 280 -7.39 -30.21 -22.70
CA LEU A 280 -6.46 -30.18 -21.59
C LEU A 280 -7.16 -29.83 -20.27
N GLU A 281 -6.58 -30.31 -19.17
CA GLU A 281 -6.92 -29.89 -17.81
C GLU A 281 -5.88 -28.87 -17.37
N ALA A 282 -6.32 -27.63 -17.13
CA ALA A 282 -5.48 -26.54 -16.68
C ALA A 282 -5.77 -26.23 -15.21
N ALA A 283 -4.73 -26.19 -14.38
CA ALA A 283 -4.80 -25.74 -12.99
C ALA A 283 -3.96 -24.47 -12.80
N SER A 284 -4.55 -23.47 -12.14
CA SER A 284 -3.86 -22.24 -11.78
C SER A 284 -4.10 -21.91 -10.32
N GLN A 285 -3.02 -21.63 -9.58
CA GLN A 285 -3.07 -21.31 -8.16
C GLN A 285 -3.46 -19.84 -7.87
N TRP A 286 -3.42 -18.96 -8.87
CA TRP A 286 -3.54 -17.50 -8.69
C TRP A 286 -4.70 -16.85 -9.44
N ILE A 287 -5.37 -17.56 -10.36
CA ILE A 287 -6.35 -16.96 -11.26
C ILE A 287 -7.72 -17.59 -11.02
N SER A 288 -8.70 -16.75 -10.71
CA SER A 288 -10.12 -17.13 -10.55
C SER A 288 -10.83 -17.38 -11.89
N GLU A 289 -10.22 -17.00 -13.02
CA GLU A 289 -10.70 -17.24 -14.39
C GLU A 289 -9.55 -17.19 -15.40
N LEU A 290 -9.34 -18.27 -16.17
CA LEU A 290 -8.33 -18.27 -17.24
C LEU A 290 -8.77 -17.40 -18.41
N ASP A 291 -7.89 -16.50 -18.87
CA ASP A 291 -8.15 -15.71 -20.08
C ASP A 291 -8.10 -16.62 -21.33
N VAL A 292 -9.20 -16.59 -22.09
CA VAL A 292 -9.43 -17.42 -23.28
C VAL A 292 -8.48 -17.05 -24.42
N GLY A 293 -8.13 -15.78 -24.56
CA GLY A 293 -7.32 -15.26 -25.67
C GLY A 293 -5.84 -15.67 -25.62
N TRP A 294 -5.46 -16.46 -24.62
CA TRP A 294 -4.07 -16.74 -24.29
C TRP A 294 -3.56 -18.08 -24.78
N PHE A 295 -4.44 -19.07 -24.94
CA PHE A 295 -4.09 -20.22 -25.75
C PHE A 295 -4.10 -19.76 -27.20
N ASN A 296 -2.97 -19.22 -27.66
CA ASN A 296 -2.84 -18.50 -28.92
C ASN A 296 -2.05 -19.29 -29.96
N LYS A 297 -1.22 -20.23 -29.52
CA LYS A 297 -0.32 -21.02 -30.36
C LYS A 297 -0.20 -22.45 -29.87
N ILE A 298 -0.09 -23.36 -30.82
CA ILE A 298 0.50 -24.68 -30.61
C ILE A 298 1.73 -24.83 -31.50
N GLU A 299 2.65 -25.70 -31.13
CA GLU A 299 3.77 -26.10 -32.00
C GLU A 299 3.79 -27.61 -32.15
N ILE A 300 4.00 -28.07 -33.38
CA ILE A 300 4.23 -29.49 -33.66
C ILE A 300 5.69 -29.63 -34.07
N CYS A 301 6.44 -30.45 -33.34
CA CYS A 301 7.85 -30.69 -33.56
C CYS A 301 8.11 -32.11 -34.06
N LEU A 302 8.93 -32.23 -35.11
CA LEU A 302 9.45 -33.47 -35.67
C LEU A 302 10.95 -33.32 -35.92
N ASP A 303 11.76 -34.26 -35.43
CA ASP A 303 13.21 -34.28 -35.68
C ASP A 303 13.94 -32.94 -35.37
N GLY A 304 13.44 -32.20 -34.37
CA GLY A 304 13.98 -30.89 -33.96
C GLY A 304 13.50 -29.69 -34.79
N LEU A 305 12.68 -29.90 -35.83
CA LEU A 305 11.98 -28.84 -36.56
C LEU A 305 10.59 -28.65 -35.99
N CYS A 306 10.24 -27.42 -35.61
CA CYS A 306 8.95 -27.09 -35.01
C CYS A 306 8.19 -26.12 -35.92
N GLU A 307 6.92 -26.44 -36.19
CA GLU A 307 6.00 -25.57 -36.90
C GLU A 307 4.94 -25.04 -35.94
N ALA A 308 4.70 -23.73 -35.99
CA ALA A 308 3.75 -23.04 -35.14
C ALA A 308 2.39 -22.89 -35.85
N PHE A 309 1.31 -23.18 -35.14
CA PHE A 309 -0.06 -23.01 -35.61
C PHE A 309 -0.82 -22.09 -34.67
N THR A 310 -1.55 -21.13 -35.25
CA THR A 310 -2.41 -20.21 -34.51
C THR A 310 -3.61 -20.95 -33.95
N VAL A 311 -4.11 -20.52 -32.81
CA VAL A 311 -5.38 -20.97 -32.25
C VAL A 311 -6.48 -20.01 -32.67
N TYR A 312 -7.55 -20.52 -33.29
CA TYR A 312 -8.65 -19.69 -33.77
C TYR A 312 -9.84 -19.67 -32.80
N ASN A 313 -9.97 -20.67 -31.93
CA ASN A 313 -11.01 -20.71 -30.91
C ASN A 313 -10.53 -21.49 -29.68
N VAL A 314 -11.07 -21.15 -28.52
CA VAL A 314 -10.83 -21.84 -27.26
C VAL A 314 -12.11 -21.86 -26.44
N GLU A 315 -12.44 -23.02 -25.87
CA GLU A 315 -13.59 -23.22 -25.00
C GLU A 315 -13.15 -23.60 -23.60
N PHE A 316 -13.85 -23.09 -22.58
CA PHE A 316 -13.57 -23.34 -21.17
C PHE A 316 -14.79 -23.91 -20.46
N VAL A 317 -14.56 -24.95 -19.67
CA VAL A 317 -15.54 -25.48 -18.72
C VAL A 317 -14.87 -25.56 -17.35
N GLN A 318 -15.36 -24.76 -16.40
CA GLN A 318 -14.85 -24.81 -15.03
C GLN A 318 -15.16 -26.17 -14.40
N LYS A 319 -14.12 -26.87 -13.92
CA LYS A 319 -14.24 -28.15 -13.22
C LYS A 319 -14.37 -27.94 -11.71
N ASN A 320 -13.61 -27.00 -11.16
CA ASN A 320 -13.69 -26.53 -9.77
C ASN A 320 -13.09 -25.11 -9.65
N SER A 321 -12.95 -24.59 -8.43
CA SER A 321 -12.47 -23.20 -8.18
C SER A 321 -11.07 -22.89 -8.72
N GLN A 322 -10.24 -23.88 -9.03
CA GLN A 322 -8.84 -23.68 -9.46
C GLN A 322 -8.48 -24.49 -10.73
N THR A 323 -9.43 -25.25 -11.28
CA THR A 323 -9.20 -26.19 -12.38
C THR A 323 -10.23 -26.01 -13.48
N TYR A 324 -9.77 -25.98 -14.73
CA TYR A 324 -10.57 -25.80 -15.94
C TYR A 324 -10.28 -26.92 -16.92
N ILE A 325 -11.32 -27.34 -17.64
CA ILE A 325 -11.18 -28.11 -18.87
C ILE A 325 -11.17 -27.12 -20.02
N VAL A 326 -10.09 -27.13 -20.79
CA VAL A 326 -9.88 -26.24 -21.93
C VAL A 326 -9.87 -27.07 -23.21
N THR A 327 -10.61 -26.64 -24.21
CA THR A 327 -10.56 -27.21 -25.56
C THR A 327 -10.01 -26.16 -26.51
N ILE A 328 -8.87 -26.45 -27.14
CA ILE A 328 -8.17 -25.57 -28.08
C ILE A 328 -8.45 -26.04 -29.50
N TYR A 329 -8.79 -25.10 -30.38
CA TYR A 329 -9.00 -25.36 -31.80
C TYR A 329 -7.91 -24.64 -32.63
N PRO A 330 -6.90 -25.38 -33.13
CA PRO A 330 -5.81 -24.81 -33.92
C PRO A 330 -6.18 -24.66 -35.41
N SER A 331 -5.63 -23.66 -36.08
CA SER A 331 -5.87 -23.42 -37.50
C SER A 331 -4.90 -24.25 -38.37
N GLY A 332 -5.43 -25.24 -39.08
CA GLY A 332 -4.68 -25.96 -40.13
C GLY A 332 -3.48 -26.76 -39.60
N ALA A 333 -3.55 -27.25 -38.36
CA ALA A 333 -2.49 -28.01 -37.72
C ALA A 333 -2.33 -29.41 -38.34
N LEU A 334 -1.44 -29.52 -39.32
CA LEU A 334 -1.23 -30.69 -40.15
C LEU A 334 0.17 -31.29 -39.94
N TYR A 335 0.27 -32.61 -39.91
CA TYR A 335 1.56 -33.31 -39.90
C TYR A 335 1.54 -34.61 -40.72
N PRO A 336 2.68 -35.02 -41.32
CA PRO A 336 2.74 -36.22 -42.15
C PRO A 336 2.33 -37.49 -41.39
N ALA A 337 1.46 -38.32 -41.96
CA ALA A 337 0.96 -39.52 -41.29
C ALA A 337 1.92 -40.72 -41.32
N ASP A 338 2.97 -40.64 -42.13
CA ASP A 338 4.00 -41.67 -42.35
C ASP A 338 5.18 -41.58 -41.37
N LYS A 339 5.17 -40.62 -40.45
CA LYS A 339 6.23 -40.37 -39.48
C LYS A 339 5.90 -40.99 -38.12
N GLU A 340 6.88 -41.68 -37.54
CA GLU A 340 6.79 -42.33 -36.23
C GLU A 340 7.03 -41.30 -35.10
N GLY A 341 6.02 -40.46 -34.84
CA GLY A 341 5.97 -39.64 -33.64
C GLY A 341 6.21 -38.15 -33.84
N PHE A 342 5.37 -37.33 -33.22
CA PHE A 342 5.49 -35.86 -33.18
C PHE A 342 5.34 -35.38 -31.75
N THR A 343 6.01 -34.30 -31.35
CA THR A 343 5.71 -33.65 -30.08
C THR A 343 4.82 -32.44 -30.30
N LEU A 344 3.65 -32.42 -29.67
CA LEU A 344 2.76 -31.27 -29.62
C LEU A 344 3.08 -30.46 -28.36
N HIS A 345 3.40 -29.18 -28.54
CA HIS A 345 3.54 -28.20 -27.49
C HIS A 345 2.35 -27.25 -27.49
N VAL A 346 1.80 -26.97 -26.31
CA VAL A 346 0.71 -26.00 -26.14
C VAL A 346 1.25 -24.79 -25.41
N TYR A 347 0.91 -23.59 -25.91
CA TYR A 347 1.34 -22.33 -25.32
C TYR A 347 0.18 -21.56 -24.69
N TYR A 348 0.49 -20.83 -23.62
CA TYR A 348 -0.35 -19.82 -22.99
C TYR A 348 0.41 -18.49 -23.02
N GLY A 349 0.12 -17.64 -24.00
CA GLY A 349 0.98 -16.52 -24.39
C GLY A 349 2.33 -17.03 -24.90
N GLU A 350 3.41 -16.60 -24.26
CA GLU A 350 4.78 -17.07 -24.58
C GLU A 350 5.19 -18.31 -23.77
N LEU A 351 4.39 -18.74 -22.79
CA LEU A 351 4.73 -19.85 -21.91
C LEU A 351 4.33 -21.18 -22.54
N LYS A 352 5.27 -22.11 -22.70
CA LYS A 352 4.96 -23.51 -23.02
C LYS A 352 4.37 -24.19 -21.79
N VAL A 353 3.07 -24.46 -21.81
CA VAL A 353 2.31 -24.99 -20.65
C VAL A 353 2.07 -26.50 -20.69
N ALA A 354 2.11 -27.12 -21.87
CA ALA A 354 2.01 -28.57 -22.01
C ALA A 354 2.88 -29.10 -23.15
N SER A 355 3.23 -30.39 -23.06
CA SER A 355 3.92 -31.11 -24.13
C SER A 355 3.45 -32.57 -24.11
N VAL A 356 3.09 -33.11 -25.28
CA VAL A 356 2.65 -34.50 -25.43
C VAL A 356 3.20 -35.10 -26.71
N GLU A 357 3.66 -36.34 -26.64
CA GLU A 357 4.03 -37.11 -27.83
C GLU A 357 2.76 -37.69 -28.48
N LEU A 358 2.63 -37.47 -29.79
CA LEU A 358 1.57 -37.97 -30.64
C LEU A 358 2.12 -39.15 -31.44
N SER A 359 1.57 -40.34 -31.19
CA SER A 359 1.81 -41.56 -31.97
C SER A 359 0.75 -41.77 -33.05
#